data_AF-A0A841YA73-F1
#
_entry.id   AF-A0A841YA73-F1
#
_cell.length_a   1.000
_cell.length_b   1.000
_cell.length_c   1.000
_cell.angle_alpha   90.00
_cell.angle_beta   90.00
_cell.angle_gamma   90.00
#
_symmetry.space_group_name_H-M   'P 1'
#
loop_
_entity.id
_entity.type
_entity.pdbx_description
1 polymer ?
#
loop_
_entity_poly.entity_id
_entity_poly.type
_entity_poly.pdbx_seq_one_letter_code
_entity_poly.pdbx_strand_id
1 'polypeptide(L)'
;MLKKIWEMTAVRAVLVLIFTIILIYGSSTFYLWNGGMFWFVILTYGVYLLFFIVPYIGVFTVSKKVNPRKTIVFLMLLVSLHTVLVAGYTDLYIYTDEGGVSKVAADPFLRFSSILSGVLLLVFYSLRLFEGRHVK
;
A
#
# COMPACT_ATOMS: atom_id res chain seq x y z
N MET A 1 18.15 21.66 3.48
CA MET A 1 17.38 21.24 2.28
C MET A 1 16.28 20.22 2.61
N LEU A 2 16.54 19.20 3.44
CA LEU A 2 15.51 18.25 3.89
C LEU A 2 14.27 18.92 4.52
N LYS A 3 14.45 19.95 5.36
CA LYS A 3 13.35 20.67 6.04
C LYS A 3 12.24 21.19 5.10
N LYS A 4 12.57 21.56 3.85
CA LYS A 4 11.61 22.13 2.88
C LYS A 4 10.71 21.07 2.24
N ILE A 5 11.20 19.84 2.10
CA ILE A 5 10.42 18.70 1.60
C ILE A 5 9.38 18.26 2.64
N TRP A 6 9.67 18.48 3.93
CA TRP A 6 8.77 18.15 5.03
C TRP A 6 7.58 19.11 5.17
N GLU A 7 7.68 20.36 4.68
CA GLU A 7 6.59 21.35 4.72
C GLU A 7 5.59 21.21 3.55
N MET A 8 5.97 20.55 2.46
CA MET A 8 5.12 20.37 1.27
C MET A 8 4.19 19.17 1.43
N THR A 9 3.13 19.34 2.24
CA THR A 9 2.07 18.35 2.47
C THR A 9 1.48 17.78 1.18
N ALA A 10 1.35 18.59 0.14
CA ALA A 10 0.84 18.17 -1.18
C ALA A 10 1.79 17.20 -1.90
N VAL A 11 3.09 17.49 -1.94
CA VAL A 11 4.09 16.62 -2.59
C VAL A 11 4.16 15.28 -1.88
N ARG A 12 4.15 15.29 -0.54
CA ARG A 12 4.12 14.05 0.25
C ARG A 12 2.86 13.24 -0.02
N ALA A 13 1.69 13.88 -0.10
CA ALA A 13 0.43 13.20 -0.40
C ALA A 13 0.46 12.56 -1.80
N VAL A 14 0.97 13.27 -2.80
CA VAL A 14 1.13 12.75 -4.16
C VAL A 14 2.10 11.57 -4.19
N LEU A 15 3.24 11.66 -3.52
CA LEU A 15 4.20 10.56 -3.44
C LEU A 15 3.61 9.33 -2.75
N VAL A 16 2.94 9.51 -1.61
CA VAL A 16 2.23 8.41 -0.92
C VAL A 16 1.20 7.77 -1.84
N LEU A 17 0.44 8.57 -2.59
CA LEU A 17 -0.55 8.05 -3.54
C LEU A 17 0.12 7.23 -4.66
N ILE A 18 1.15 7.77 -5.30
CA ILE A 18 1.89 7.09 -6.38
C ILE A 18 2.47 5.76 -5.90
N PHE A 19 3.19 5.76 -4.77
CA PHE A 19 3.77 4.53 -4.23
C PHE A 19 2.71 3.52 -3.82
N THR A 20 1.57 3.98 -3.29
CA THR A 20 0.44 3.11 -2.95
C THR A 20 -0.12 2.44 -4.20
N ILE A 21 -0.31 3.21 -5.29
CA ILE A 21 -0.79 2.68 -6.57
C ILE A 21 0.18 1.62 -7.11
N ILE A 22 1.48 1.91 -7.14
CA ILE A 22 2.50 0.97 -7.65
C ILE A 22 2.47 -0.33 -6.83
N LEU A 23 2.49 -0.24 -5.50
CA LEU A 23 2.48 -1.42 -4.62
C LEU A 23 1.21 -2.25 -4.79
N ILE A 24 0.04 -1.61 -4.82
CA ILE A 24 -1.24 -2.30 -5.00
C ILE A 24 -1.31 -2.93 -6.38
N TYR A 25 -0.91 -2.22 -7.43
CA TYR A 25 -0.91 -2.73 -8.79
C TYR A 25 0.02 -3.94 -8.93
N GLY A 26 1.25 -3.86 -8.42
CA GLY A 26 2.19 -4.98 -8.44
C GLY A 26 1.65 -6.18 -7.67
N SER A 27 1.31 -6.01 -6.39
CA SER A 27 0.76 -7.10 -5.58
C SER A 27 -0.49 -7.74 -6.18
N SER A 28 -1.38 -6.95 -6.80
CA SER A 28 -2.54 -7.49 -7.53
C SER A 28 -2.11 -8.27 -8.76
N THR A 29 -1.16 -7.76 -9.55
CA THR A 29 -0.67 -8.45 -10.74
C THR A 29 -0.05 -9.81 -10.41
N PHE A 30 0.66 -9.92 -9.29
CA PHE A 30 1.29 -11.18 -8.87
C PHE A 30 0.34 -12.19 -8.24
N TYR A 31 -0.75 -11.74 -7.60
CA TYR A 31 -1.55 -12.59 -6.71
C TYR A 31 -3.06 -12.57 -6.95
N LEU A 32 -3.59 -11.66 -7.78
CA LEU A 32 -5.03 -11.59 -8.06
C LEU A 32 -5.49 -12.93 -8.63
N TRP A 33 -4.88 -13.42 -9.70
CA TRP A 33 -5.32 -14.68 -10.33
C TRP A 33 -4.68 -15.94 -9.72
N ASN A 34 -4.02 -15.81 -8.56
CA ASN A 34 -3.46 -16.94 -7.85
C ASN A 34 -4.51 -17.43 -6.84
N GLY A 35 -5.20 -18.54 -7.14
CA GLY A 35 -6.48 -18.93 -6.52
C GLY A 35 -6.63 -18.69 -5.00
N GLY A 36 -5.67 -19.15 -4.19
CA GLY A 36 -5.72 -18.96 -2.73
C GLY A 36 -5.50 -17.52 -2.26
N MET A 37 -4.80 -16.72 -3.07
CA MET A 37 -4.41 -15.33 -2.77
C MET A 37 -5.36 -14.30 -3.43
N PHE A 38 -6.21 -14.72 -4.36
CA PHE A 38 -7.26 -13.90 -5.00
C PHE A 38 -8.14 -13.17 -3.98
N TRP A 39 -8.77 -13.94 -3.09
CA TRP A 39 -9.67 -13.41 -2.06
C TRP A 39 -8.95 -12.47 -1.09
N PHE A 40 -7.68 -12.75 -0.83
CA PHE A 40 -6.85 -11.95 0.03
C PHE A 40 -6.53 -10.58 -0.57
N VAL A 41 -6.14 -10.54 -1.85
CA VAL A 41 -5.86 -9.30 -2.60
C VAL A 41 -7.11 -8.43 -2.73
N ILE A 42 -8.27 -9.03 -2.99
CA ILE A 42 -9.55 -8.28 -3.06
C ILE A 42 -9.88 -7.66 -1.71
N LEU A 43 -9.74 -8.42 -0.62
CA LEU A 43 -10.02 -7.92 0.72
C LEU A 43 -9.10 -6.76 1.08
N THR A 44 -7.80 -6.86 0.82
CA THR A 44 -6.86 -5.78 1.12
C THR A 44 -7.07 -4.56 0.23
N TYR A 45 -7.45 -4.74 -1.04
CA TYR A 45 -7.86 -3.63 -1.90
C TYR A 45 -9.06 -2.87 -1.32
N GLY A 46 -10.10 -3.61 -0.90
CA GLY A 46 -11.26 -3.04 -0.23
C GLY A 46 -10.88 -2.28 1.04
N VAL A 47 -9.93 -2.79 1.82
CA VAL A 47 -9.43 -2.09 3.00
C VAL A 47 -8.70 -0.80 2.64
N TYR A 48 -7.78 -0.78 1.67
CA TYR A 48 -7.12 0.48 1.24
C TYR A 48 -8.13 1.52 0.74
N LEU A 49 -9.12 1.07 -0.02
CA LEU A 49 -10.19 1.92 -0.55
C LEU A 49 -11.05 2.49 0.60
N LEU A 50 -11.38 1.67 1.61
CA LEU A 50 -12.01 2.14 2.84
C LEU A 50 -11.13 3.15 3.57
N PHE A 51 -9.81 2.95 3.72
CA PHE A 51 -8.95 3.94 4.38
C PHE A 51 -8.81 5.26 3.62
N PHE A 52 -8.94 5.23 2.30
CA PHE A 52 -8.99 6.45 1.49
C PHE A 52 -10.34 7.14 1.59
N ILE A 53 -11.44 6.40 1.57
CA ILE A 53 -12.81 6.95 1.54
C ILE A 53 -13.31 7.33 2.94
N VAL A 54 -12.98 6.58 3.99
CA VAL A 54 -13.46 6.77 5.37
C VAL A 54 -13.17 8.18 5.93
N PRO A 55 -11.99 8.80 5.70
CA PRO A 55 -11.76 10.19 6.10
C PRO A 55 -12.76 11.17 5.46
N TYR A 56 -13.18 10.92 4.21
CA TYR A 56 -14.16 11.75 3.52
C TYR A 56 -15.59 11.42 3.95
N ILE A 57 -15.95 10.15 4.16
CA ILE A 57 -17.27 9.77 4.71
C ILE A 57 -17.45 10.30 6.14
N GLY A 58 -16.39 10.30 6.95
CA GLY A 58 -16.39 10.85 8.32
C GLY A 58 -16.61 12.36 8.38
N VAL A 59 -16.22 13.10 7.33
CA VAL A 59 -16.58 14.52 7.15
C VAL A 59 -18.09 14.68 6.93
N PHE A 60 -18.75 13.69 6.31
CA PHE A 60 -20.18 13.76 5.96
C PHE A 60 -21.14 13.13 6.97
N THR A 61 -20.70 12.21 7.84
CA THR A 61 -21.66 11.40 8.65
C THR A 61 -21.47 11.46 10.16
N VAL A 62 -20.25 11.33 10.72
CA VAL A 62 -20.07 11.38 12.18
C VAL A 62 -18.64 11.79 12.50
N SER A 63 -18.52 12.85 13.32
CA SER A 63 -17.30 13.28 14.00
C SER A 63 -16.70 12.16 14.86
N LYS A 64 -15.99 11.21 14.24
CA LYS A 64 -15.20 10.20 14.94
C LYS A 64 -13.76 10.67 15.00
N LYS A 65 -13.23 10.75 16.21
CA LYS A 65 -11.79 10.94 16.50
C LYS A 65 -11.02 9.74 15.96
N VAL A 66 -10.73 9.72 14.66
CA VAL A 66 -9.79 8.77 14.06
C VAL A 66 -8.47 8.97 14.78
N ASN A 67 -8.00 7.95 15.51
CA ASN A 67 -6.73 8.06 16.21
C ASN A 67 -5.60 7.96 15.18
N PRO A 68 -4.94 9.09 14.85
CA PRO A 68 -4.03 9.15 13.70
C PRO A 68 -2.88 8.16 13.84
N ARG A 69 -2.44 7.88 15.07
CA ARG A 69 -1.36 6.93 15.34
C ARG A 69 -1.77 5.49 15.06
N LYS A 70 -2.97 5.07 15.50
CA LYS A 70 -3.47 3.71 15.23
C LYS A 70 -3.67 3.50 13.73
N THR A 71 -4.18 4.51 13.03
CA THR A 71 -4.33 4.48 11.57
C THR A 71 -2.99 4.32 10.85
N ILE A 72 -1.97 5.10 11.22
CA ILE A 72 -0.62 4.98 10.62
C ILE A 72 -0.04 3.58 10.86
N VAL A 73 -0.14 3.04 12.08
CA VAL A 73 0.34 1.69 12.37
C VAL A 73 -0.38 0.64 11.54
N PHE A 74 -1.70 0.76 11.39
CA PHE A 74 -2.47 -0.15 10.56
C PHE A 74 -2.07 -0.07 9.08
N LEU A 75 -1.87 1.13 8.54
CA LEU A 75 -1.35 1.32 7.17
C LEU A 75 0.04 0.70 7.00
N MET A 76 0.93 0.83 8.00
CA MET A 76 2.24 0.18 7.97
C MET A 76 2.13 -1.35 7.94
N LEU A 77 1.16 -1.95 8.64
CA LEU A 77 0.92 -3.40 8.59
C LEU A 77 0.46 -3.83 7.19
N LEU A 78 -0.48 -3.10 6.59
CA LEU A 78 -0.94 -3.39 5.22
C LEU A 78 0.17 -3.22 4.19
N VAL A 79 0.96 -2.15 4.27
CA VAL A 79 2.08 -1.93 3.35
C VAL A 79 3.12 -3.03 3.52
N SER A 80 3.49 -3.37 4.76
CA SER A 80 4.42 -4.47 5.05
C SER A 80 3.94 -5.77 4.43
N LEU A 81 2.65 -6.09 4.63
CA LEU A 81 2.03 -7.29 4.09
C LEU A 81 2.14 -7.34 2.56
N HIS A 82 1.70 -6.30 1.84
CA HIS A 82 1.80 -6.26 0.37
C HIS A 82 3.25 -6.32 -0.12
N THR A 83 4.17 -5.67 0.60
CA THR A 83 5.60 -5.70 0.27
C THR A 83 6.15 -7.12 0.41
N VAL A 84 5.81 -7.81 1.50
CA VAL A 84 6.22 -9.21 1.75
C VAL A 84 5.62 -10.15 0.71
N LEU A 85 4.37 -9.94 0.28
CA LEU A 85 3.78 -10.73 -0.80
C LEU A 85 4.60 -10.60 -2.08
N VAL A 86 4.83 -9.38 -2.56
CA VAL A 86 5.60 -9.18 -3.80
C VAL A 86 7.05 -9.65 -3.67
N ALA A 87 7.66 -9.47 -2.49
CA ALA A 87 9.00 -9.96 -2.22
C ALA A 87 9.07 -11.49 -2.15
N GLY A 88 8.05 -12.15 -1.59
CA GLY A 88 7.95 -13.59 -1.42
C GLY A 88 7.48 -14.34 -2.66
N TYR A 89 7.11 -13.65 -3.73
CA TYR A 89 6.71 -14.26 -4.99
C TYR A 89 7.89 -14.97 -5.67
N THR A 90 7.83 -16.29 -5.81
CA THR A 90 8.94 -17.11 -6.35
C THR A 90 8.71 -17.60 -7.77
N ASP A 91 7.47 -17.58 -8.24
CA ASP A 91 7.13 -18.16 -9.54
C ASP A 91 7.71 -17.30 -10.69
N LEU A 92 8.11 -17.96 -11.77
CA LEU A 92 8.65 -17.27 -12.96
C LEU A 92 7.53 -16.66 -13.83
N TYR A 93 6.27 -16.94 -13.51
CA TYR A 93 5.13 -16.57 -14.33
C TYR A 93 3.91 -16.21 -13.49
N ILE A 94 3.23 -15.13 -13.89
CA ILE A 94 1.95 -14.68 -13.34
C ILE A 94 0.80 -15.29 -14.11
N TYR A 95 -0.24 -15.73 -13.40
CA TYR A 95 -1.47 -16.18 -14.03
C TYR A 95 -2.31 -14.98 -14.46
N THR A 96 -2.95 -15.08 -15.62
CA THR A 96 -3.82 -14.02 -16.16
C THR A 96 -5.28 -14.41 -16.22
N ASP A 97 -5.63 -15.62 -15.79
CA ASP A 97 -7.01 -16.08 -15.65
C ASP A 97 -7.19 -16.91 -14.38
N GLU A 98 -8.43 -17.01 -13.92
CA GLU A 98 -8.85 -17.77 -12.74
C GLU A 98 -8.60 -19.29 -12.87
N GLY A 99 -8.53 -19.80 -14.10
CA GLY A 99 -8.29 -21.21 -14.38
C GLY A 99 -6.81 -21.60 -14.30
N GLY A 100 -5.91 -20.64 -14.13
CA GLY A 100 -4.46 -20.86 -14.11
C GLY A 100 -3.89 -21.37 -15.44
N VAL A 101 -4.62 -21.19 -16.55
CA VAL A 101 -4.22 -21.73 -17.86
C VAL A 101 -3.29 -20.76 -18.59
N SER A 102 -3.69 -19.49 -18.65
CA SER A 102 -2.93 -18.42 -19.27
C SER A 102 -1.93 -17.85 -18.27
N LYS A 103 -0.69 -17.69 -18.74
CA LYS A 103 0.41 -17.19 -17.94
C LYS A 103 1.33 -16.29 -18.74
N VAL A 104 1.91 -15.30 -18.05
CA VAL A 104 2.88 -14.37 -18.62
C VAL A 104 4.13 -14.38 -17.73
N ALA A 105 5.31 -14.15 -18.31
CA ALA A 105 6.54 -14.03 -17.52
C ALA A 105 6.41 -12.93 -16.47
N ALA A 106 6.83 -13.23 -15.24
CA ALA A 106 6.82 -12.27 -14.15
C ALA A 106 7.77 -11.11 -14.46
N ASP A 107 7.25 -9.88 -14.51
CA ASP A 107 8.05 -8.68 -14.79
C ASP A 107 8.95 -8.33 -13.58
N PRO A 108 10.29 -8.45 -13.70
CA PRO A 108 11.22 -8.12 -12.63
C PRO A 108 11.19 -6.64 -12.26
N PHE A 109 10.92 -5.76 -13.22
CA PHE A 109 10.87 -4.32 -12.99
C PHE A 109 9.63 -3.95 -12.17
N LEU A 110 8.48 -4.52 -12.51
CA LEU A 110 7.26 -4.35 -11.72
C LEU A 110 7.45 -4.87 -10.28
N ARG A 111 8.08 -6.03 -10.13
CA ARG A 111 8.39 -6.59 -8.81
C ARG A 111 9.28 -5.64 -8.00
N PHE A 112 10.39 -5.19 -8.58
CA PHE A 112 11.35 -4.31 -7.91
C PHE A 112 10.72 -2.96 -7.54
N SER A 113 10.02 -2.31 -8.47
CA SER A 113 9.37 -1.02 -8.24
C SER A 113 8.27 -1.11 -7.15
N SER A 114 7.56 -2.22 -7.07
CA SER A 114 6.56 -2.47 -6.03
C SER A 114 7.18 -2.65 -4.66
N ILE A 115 8.25 -3.45 -4.55
CA ILE A 115 8.98 -3.63 -3.28
C ILE A 115 9.58 -2.29 -2.82
N LEU A 116 10.24 -1.56 -3.74
CA LEU A 116 10.81 -0.26 -3.44
C LEU A 116 9.74 0.72 -2.97
N SER A 117 8.58 0.77 -3.63
CA SER A 117 7.44 1.61 -3.23
C SER A 117 6.94 1.25 -1.83
N GLY A 118 6.82 -0.03 -1.51
CA GLY A 118 6.44 -0.51 -0.18
C GLY A 118 7.43 -0.10 0.91
N VAL A 119 8.73 -0.27 0.67
CA VAL A 119 9.79 0.17 1.60
C VAL A 119 9.74 1.69 1.81
N LEU A 120 9.61 2.47 0.74
CA LEU A 120 9.52 3.93 0.83
C LEU A 120 8.27 4.38 1.61
N LEU A 121 7.12 3.74 1.39
CA LEU A 121 5.91 4.00 2.18
C LEU A 121 6.11 3.72 3.67
N LEU A 122 6.77 2.62 4.03
CA LEU A 122 7.09 2.31 5.42
C LEU A 122 8.00 3.37 6.04
N VAL A 123 8.99 3.88 5.29
CA VAL A 123 9.82 5.00 5.74
C VAL A 123 8.96 6.24 5.97
N PHE A 124 8.10 6.63 5.03
CA PHE A 124 7.22 7.79 5.20
C PHE A 124 6.29 7.67 6.40
N TYR A 125 5.66 6.51 6.60
CA TYR A 125 4.77 6.27 7.73
C TYR A 125 5.53 6.23 9.06
N SER A 126 6.72 5.63 9.10
CA SER A 126 7.58 5.63 10.29
C SER A 126 7.97 7.04 10.69
N LEU A 127 8.46 7.82 9.72
CA LEU A 127 8.78 9.24 9.88
C LEU A 127 7.60 10.03 10.46
N ARG A 128 6.40 9.84 9.89
CA ARG A 128 5.16 10.48 10.40
C ARG A 128 4.80 10.04 11.82
N LEU A 129 5.04 8.78 12.17
CA LEU A 129 4.80 8.23 13.51
C LEU A 129 5.75 8.85 14.56
N PHE A 130 7.00 9.13 14.19
CA PHE A 130 7.99 9.77 15.06
C PHE A 130 7.70 11.25 15.29
N GLU A 131 7.30 12.01 14.25
CA GLU A 131 6.85 13.40 14.42
C GLU A 131 5.73 13.53 15.45
N GLY A 132 4.75 12.62 15.40
CA GLY A 132 3.60 12.62 16.31
C GLY A 132 3.93 12.32 17.78
N ARG A 133 5.17 11.92 18.12
CA ARG A 133 5.62 11.73 19.51
C ARG A 133 6.14 13.02 20.15
N HIS A 134 6.60 14.00 19.35
CA HIS A 134 7.20 15.24 19.86
C HIS A 134 6.17 16.37 20.14
N VAL A 135 4.88 16.12 19.93
CA VAL A 135 3.78 17.10 20.12
C VAL A 135 2.88 16.71 21.31
N LYS A 136 3.46 16.09 22.35
CA LYS A 136 2.76 15.79 23.61
C LYS A 136 3.39 16.55 24.76
#